data_AF-A0A1C4YB48-F1
#
_entry.id   AF-A0A1C4YB48-F1
#
_cell.length_a   1.000
_cell.length_b   1.000
_cell.length_c   1.000
_cell.angle_alpha   90.00
_cell.angle_beta   90.00
_cell.angle_gamma   90.00
#
_symmetry.space_group_name_H-M   'P 1'
#
loop_
_entity.id
_entity.type
_entity.pdbx_description
1 polymer ?
#
loop_
_entity_poly.entity_id
_entity_poly.type
_entity_poly.pdbx_seq_one_letter_code
_entity_poly.pdbx_strand_id
1 'polypeptide(L)'
;MDTERDAEWLAALRVKFNEHVAEGIPRLRKLGYNPFQFLEMVERYGDAVGATRHLLAQPGHTSYGFRRLLELGRLEDSVEFAVCLPWFTELFRISEIDEARARLLLHEFPLDARIRAAATNAPAWISTL
;
A
#
# COMPACT_ATOMS: atom_id res chain seq x y z
N MET A 1 -20.64 11.36 -15.81
CA MET A 1 -19.33 10.74 -15.51
C MET A 1 -19.22 9.54 -16.43
N ASP A 2 -18.15 9.49 -17.20
CA ASP A 2 -17.96 8.53 -18.28
C ASP A 2 -17.40 7.25 -17.67
N THR A 3 -18.28 6.28 -17.38
CA THR A 3 -17.97 5.07 -16.62
C THR A 3 -16.83 4.24 -17.20
N GLU A 4 -16.59 4.36 -18.51
CA GLU A 4 -15.47 3.71 -19.20
C GLU A 4 -14.14 4.35 -18.85
N ARG A 5 -14.08 5.70 -18.83
CA ARG A 5 -12.90 6.45 -18.40
C ARG A 5 -12.55 6.22 -16.95
N ASP A 6 -13.56 6.12 -16.08
CA ASP A 6 -13.36 5.81 -14.66
C ASP A 6 -12.77 4.39 -14.50
N ALA A 7 -13.19 3.43 -15.34
CA ALA A 7 -12.66 2.07 -15.31
C ALA A 7 -11.21 1.99 -15.83
N GLU A 8 -10.87 2.70 -16.91
CA GLU A 8 -9.50 2.80 -17.43
C GLU A 8 -8.56 3.45 -16.41
N TRP A 9 -9.01 4.54 -15.78
CA TRP A 9 -8.29 5.21 -14.71
C TRP A 9 -7.98 4.28 -13.53
N LEU A 10 -9.00 3.58 -13.02
CA LEU A 10 -8.83 2.62 -11.92
C LEU A 10 -7.90 1.47 -12.32
N ALA A 11 -7.99 0.97 -13.56
CA ALA A 11 -7.09 -0.07 -14.06
C ALA A 11 -5.63 0.43 -14.13
N ALA A 12 -5.41 1.67 -14.53
CA ALA A 12 -4.08 2.24 -14.60
C ALA A 12 -3.49 2.55 -13.22
N LEU A 13 -4.27 3.10 -12.28
CA LEU A 13 -3.87 3.25 -10.87
C LEU A 13 -3.49 1.90 -10.26
N ARG A 14 -4.25 0.87 -10.61
CA ARG A 14 -4.04 -0.49 -10.14
C ARG A 14 -2.69 -1.06 -10.59
N VAL A 15 -2.28 -0.78 -11.83
CA VAL A 15 -0.93 -1.09 -12.33
C VAL A 15 0.12 -0.32 -11.52
N LYS A 16 -0.09 0.98 -11.28
CA LYS A 16 0.85 1.80 -10.49
C LYS A 16 1.01 1.33 -9.05
N PHE A 17 -0.05 0.83 -8.42
CA PHE A 17 0.04 0.24 -7.09
C PHE A 17 0.88 -1.04 -7.10
N ASN A 18 0.67 -1.92 -8.08
CA ASN A 18 1.47 -3.13 -8.23
C ASN A 18 2.97 -2.81 -8.45
N GLU A 19 3.28 -1.85 -9.31
CA GLU A 19 4.65 -1.38 -9.55
C GLU A 19 5.27 -0.83 -8.26
N HIS A 20 4.58 0.06 -7.56
CA HIS A 20 5.05 0.65 -6.29
C HIS A 20 5.43 -0.41 -5.26
N VAL A 21 4.59 -1.43 -5.07
CA VAL A 21 4.86 -2.52 -4.14
C VAL A 21 6.03 -3.38 -4.61
N ALA A 22 6.09 -3.72 -5.89
CA ALA A 22 7.15 -4.55 -6.46
C ALA A 22 8.54 -3.86 -6.38
N GLU A 23 8.61 -2.56 -6.63
CA GLU A 23 9.83 -1.76 -6.59
C GLU A 23 10.47 -1.73 -5.19
N GLY A 24 9.65 -1.78 -4.12
CA GLY A 24 10.16 -1.81 -2.74
C GLY A 24 10.83 -3.14 -2.36
N ILE A 25 10.44 -4.25 -2.98
CA ILE A 25 10.84 -5.61 -2.56
C ILE A 25 12.36 -5.82 -2.60
N PRO A 26 13.10 -5.48 -3.68
CA PRO A 26 14.54 -5.68 -3.72
C PRO A 26 15.28 -4.97 -2.58
N ARG A 27 14.87 -3.75 -2.21
CA ARG A 27 15.47 -2.99 -1.12
C ARG A 27 15.15 -3.62 0.23
N LEU A 28 13.91 -4.05 0.44
CA LEU A 28 13.49 -4.72 1.67
C LEU A 28 14.21 -6.07 1.87
N ARG A 29 14.42 -6.84 0.81
CA ARG A 29 15.21 -8.09 0.87
C ARG A 29 16.64 -7.86 1.37
N LYS A 30 17.30 -6.79 0.89
CA LYS A 30 18.64 -6.41 1.35
C LYS A 30 18.68 -6.04 2.84
N LEU A 31 17.54 -5.64 3.41
CA LEU A 31 17.38 -5.33 4.85
C LEU A 31 16.91 -6.53 5.67
N GLY A 32 16.85 -7.73 5.08
CA GLY A 32 16.44 -8.95 5.78
C GLY A 32 14.92 -9.12 5.94
N TYR A 33 14.12 -8.43 5.11
CA TYR A 33 12.69 -8.70 5.00
C TYR A 33 12.44 -9.88 4.05
N ASN A 34 11.57 -10.82 4.46
CA ASN A 34 11.12 -11.91 3.62
C ASN A 34 9.70 -11.62 3.08
N PRO A 35 9.53 -11.26 1.79
CA PRO A 35 8.23 -10.95 1.20
C PRO A 35 7.43 -12.20 0.77
N PHE A 36 7.96 -13.42 0.96
CA PHE A 36 7.40 -14.65 0.39
C PHE A 36 5.90 -14.83 0.65
N GLN A 37 5.46 -14.72 1.91
CA GLN A 37 4.04 -14.86 2.26
C GLN A 37 3.16 -13.80 1.58
N PHE A 38 3.66 -12.56 1.46
CA PHE A 38 2.93 -11.51 0.77
C PHE A 38 2.84 -11.80 -0.73
N LEU A 39 3.91 -12.28 -1.35
CA LEU A 39 3.91 -12.67 -2.77
C LEU A 39 2.97 -13.85 -3.06
N GLU A 40 2.89 -14.84 -2.16
CA GLU A 40 1.88 -15.90 -2.27
C GLU A 40 0.45 -15.34 -2.21
N MET A 41 0.22 -14.30 -1.39
CA MET A 41 -1.07 -13.61 -1.36
C MET A 41 -1.34 -12.85 -2.66
N VAL A 42 -0.33 -12.19 -3.23
CA VAL A 42 -0.44 -11.51 -4.54
C VAL A 42 -0.88 -12.51 -5.60
N GLU A 43 -0.22 -13.68 -5.68
CA GLU A 43 -0.62 -14.72 -6.63
C GLU A 43 -2.03 -15.26 -6.36
N ARG A 44 -2.37 -15.52 -5.09
CA ARG A 44 -3.68 -16.06 -4.70
C ARG A 44 -4.84 -15.11 -4.95
N TYR A 45 -4.63 -13.81 -4.74
CA TYR A 45 -5.68 -12.78 -4.85
C TYR A 45 -5.54 -11.94 -6.13
N GLY A 46 -4.78 -12.45 -7.11
CA GLY A 46 -4.58 -11.88 -8.43
C GLY A 46 -3.44 -10.87 -8.51
N ASP A 47 -3.27 -10.02 -7.49
CA ASP A 47 -2.29 -8.93 -7.49
C ASP A 47 -2.15 -8.25 -6.10
N ALA A 48 -1.36 -7.17 -6.01
CA ALA A 48 -1.07 -6.48 -4.76
C ALA A 48 -2.27 -5.75 -4.15
N VAL A 49 -3.19 -5.19 -4.95
CA VAL A 49 -4.42 -4.57 -4.39
C VAL A 49 -5.31 -5.66 -3.78
N GLY A 50 -5.49 -6.80 -4.48
CA GLY A 50 -6.27 -7.93 -3.97
C GLY A 50 -5.70 -8.48 -2.66
N ALA A 51 -4.38 -8.69 -2.62
CA ALA A 51 -3.67 -9.11 -1.41
C ALA A 51 -3.80 -8.10 -0.27
N THR A 52 -3.68 -6.79 -0.57
CA THR A 52 -3.78 -5.72 0.42
C THR A 52 -5.19 -5.61 1.00
N ARG A 53 -6.23 -5.68 0.17
CA ARG A 53 -7.62 -5.73 0.64
C ARG A 53 -7.85 -6.93 1.56
N HIS A 54 -7.30 -8.10 1.21
CA HIS A 54 -7.38 -9.28 2.08
C HIS A 54 -6.69 -9.07 3.43
N LEU A 55 -5.51 -8.44 3.46
CA LEU A 55 -4.80 -8.11 4.70
C LEU A 55 -5.58 -7.14 5.60
N LEU A 56 -6.27 -6.17 5.00
CA LEU A 56 -7.03 -5.15 5.72
C LEU A 56 -8.43 -5.63 6.14
N ALA A 57 -8.91 -6.75 5.58
CA ALA A 57 -10.22 -7.30 5.89
C ALA A 57 -10.36 -7.87 7.33
N GLN A 58 -9.26 -7.99 8.08
CA GLN A 58 -9.25 -8.45 9.47
C GLN A 58 -8.83 -7.30 10.41
N PRO A 59 -9.79 -6.53 10.95
CA PRO A 59 -9.49 -5.42 11.84
C PRO A 59 -8.70 -5.83 13.08
N GLY A 60 -7.73 -5.01 13.48
CA GLY A 60 -6.95 -5.21 14.70
C GLY A 60 -5.88 -6.32 14.61
N HIS A 61 -5.74 -6.97 13.45
CA HIS A 61 -4.70 -7.96 13.21
C HIS A 61 -3.61 -7.41 12.28
N THR A 62 -2.42 -7.16 12.83
CA THR A 62 -1.23 -6.87 12.02
C THR A 62 -0.63 -8.18 11.49
N SER A 63 -0.33 -8.22 10.19
CA SER A 63 0.35 -9.37 9.58
C SER A 63 1.77 -9.54 10.13
N TYR A 64 2.33 -10.75 9.98
CA TYR A 64 3.75 -10.98 10.30
C TYR A 64 4.67 -10.04 9.51
N GLY A 65 4.38 -9.81 8.23
CA GLY A 65 5.13 -8.88 7.38
C GLY A 65 5.12 -7.45 7.93
N PHE A 66 3.95 -6.96 8.35
CA PHE A 66 3.83 -5.63 8.95
C PHE A 66 4.70 -5.50 10.22
N ARG A 67 4.62 -6.47 11.14
CA ARG A 67 5.45 -6.48 12.35
C ARG A 67 6.94 -6.49 12.02
N ARG A 68 7.35 -7.25 10.98
CA ARG A 68 8.74 -7.26 10.55
C ARG A 68 9.19 -5.92 9.97
N LEU A 69 8.34 -5.23 9.21
CA LEU A 69 8.63 -3.88 8.72
C LEU A 69 8.74 -2.86 9.85
N LEU A 70 7.91 -2.98 10.89
CA LEU A 70 8.01 -2.18 12.11
C LEU A 70 9.37 -2.36 12.79
N GLU A 71 9.80 -3.61 13.02
CA GLU A 71 11.11 -3.92 13.62
C GLU A 71 12.29 -3.35 12.80
N LEU A 72 12.15 -3.28 11.48
CA LEU A 72 13.15 -2.72 10.58
C LEU A 72 13.06 -1.19 10.44
N GLY A 73 12.07 -0.54 11.08
CA GLY A 73 11.81 0.89 10.92
C GLY A 73 11.34 1.28 9.51
N ARG A 74 10.77 0.33 8.76
CA ARG A 74 10.40 0.46 7.34
C ARG A 74 8.88 0.39 7.10
N LEU A 75 8.07 0.90 8.03
CA LEU A 75 6.62 1.00 7.84
C LEU A 75 6.22 1.88 6.65
N GLU A 76 7.08 2.81 6.22
CA GLU A 76 6.92 3.58 4.98
C GLU A 76 6.91 2.71 3.70
N ASP A 77 7.33 1.45 3.80
CA ASP A 77 7.32 0.48 2.69
C ASP A 77 6.20 -0.57 2.84
N SER A 78 5.35 -0.41 3.85
CA SER A 78 4.19 -1.28 4.04
C SER A 78 3.09 -0.94 3.04
N VAL A 79 2.26 -1.93 2.73
CA VAL A 79 1.05 -1.71 1.93
C VAL A 79 0.04 -0.86 2.69
N GLU A 80 0.04 -0.88 4.03
CA GLU A 80 -0.74 0.02 4.87
C GLU A 80 -0.40 1.48 4.60
N PHE A 81 0.89 1.83 4.50
CA PHE A 81 1.28 3.18 4.14
C PHE A 81 0.93 3.51 2.69
N ALA A 82 1.15 2.58 1.76
CA ALA A 82 0.81 2.77 0.34
C ALA A 82 -0.69 3.06 0.14
N VAL A 83 -1.58 2.37 0.85
CA VAL A 83 -3.04 2.60 0.84
C VAL A 83 -3.40 4.02 1.29
N CYS A 84 -2.61 4.60 2.20
CA CYS A 84 -2.82 5.96 2.70
C CYS A 84 -2.28 7.05 1.77
N LEU A 85 -1.57 6.71 0.69
CA LEU A 85 -1.06 7.69 -0.26
C LEU A 85 -2.21 8.26 -1.09
N PRO A 86 -2.32 9.59 -1.27
CA PRO A 86 -3.47 10.22 -1.90
C PRO A 86 -3.86 9.63 -3.26
N TRP A 87 -2.85 9.31 -4.08
CA TRP A 87 -3.02 8.77 -5.43
C TRP A 87 -3.44 7.29 -5.49
N PHE A 88 -3.45 6.57 -4.37
CA PHE A 88 -3.92 5.19 -4.31
C PHE A 88 -5.23 5.02 -3.56
N THR A 89 -5.71 6.06 -2.86
CA THR A 89 -6.93 5.98 -2.04
C THR A 89 -8.15 5.50 -2.82
N GLU A 90 -8.28 5.88 -4.10
CA GLU A 90 -9.40 5.46 -4.97
C GLU A 90 -9.46 3.95 -5.23
N LEU A 91 -8.36 3.22 -5.03
CA LEU A 91 -8.31 1.77 -5.16
C LEU A 91 -8.91 1.05 -3.94
N PHE A 92 -9.18 1.75 -2.84
CA PHE A 92 -9.55 1.14 -1.57
C PHE A 92 -10.83 1.74 -1.01
N ARG A 93 -11.57 0.94 -0.24
CA ARG A 93 -12.74 1.41 0.50
C ARG A 93 -12.27 2.28 1.66
N ILE A 94 -13.12 3.21 2.08
CA ILE A 94 -12.86 4.06 3.26
C ILE A 94 -12.49 3.21 4.49
N SER A 95 -13.21 2.10 4.73
CA SER A 95 -12.90 1.18 5.84
C SER A 95 -11.52 0.51 5.74
N GLU A 96 -11.03 0.25 4.53
CA GLU A 96 -9.70 -0.33 4.30
C GLU A 96 -8.62 0.71 4.58
N ILE A 97 -8.85 1.96 4.14
CA ILE A 97 -7.98 3.10 4.45
C ILE A 97 -7.94 3.33 5.96
N ASP A 98 -9.09 3.37 6.63
CA ASP A 98 -9.17 3.60 8.08
C ASP A 98 -8.44 2.51 8.88
N GLU A 99 -8.56 1.24 8.48
CA GLU A 99 -7.80 0.15 9.11
C GLU A 99 -6.29 0.30 8.89
N ALA A 100 -5.86 0.65 7.67
CA ALA A 100 -4.45 0.90 7.38
C ALA A 100 -3.88 2.05 8.24
N ARG A 101 -4.64 3.15 8.34
CA ARG A 101 -4.31 4.30 9.20
C ARG A 101 -4.23 3.88 10.66
N ALA A 102 -5.22 3.15 11.16
CA ALA A 102 -5.28 2.70 12.55
C ALA A 102 -4.06 1.85 12.92
N ARG A 103 -3.66 0.88 12.06
CA ARG A 103 -2.46 0.06 12.26
C ARG A 103 -1.19 0.90 12.35
N LEU A 104 -1.01 1.87 11.45
CA LEU A 104 0.17 2.74 11.46
C LEU A 104 0.21 3.61 12.72
N LEU A 105 -0.92 4.24 13.07
CA LEU A 105 -1.01 5.14 14.22
C LEU A 105 -0.86 4.40 15.56
N LEU A 106 -1.35 3.16 15.66
CA LEU A 106 -1.17 2.30 16.84
C LEU A 106 0.31 2.09 17.19
N HIS A 107 1.18 2.13 16.18
CA HIS A 107 2.63 1.98 16.33
C HIS A 107 3.38 3.32 16.23
N GLU A 108 2.69 4.43 16.52
CA GLU A 108 3.26 5.79 16.57
C GLU A 108 3.94 6.22 15.26
N PHE A 109 3.58 5.59 14.13
CA PHE A 109 4.10 5.99 12.83
C PHE A 109 3.61 7.42 12.51
N PRO A 110 4.50 8.35 12.10
CA PRO A 110 4.16 9.76 11.89
C PRO A 110 3.41 9.96 10.56
N LEU A 111 2.24 9.34 10.43
CA LEU A 111 1.51 9.15 9.18
C LEU A 111 1.27 10.46 8.43
N ASP A 112 0.68 11.46 9.09
CA ASP A 112 0.35 12.72 8.42
C ASP A 112 1.60 13.47 7.93
N ALA A 113 2.70 13.41 8.68
CA ALA A 113 3.96 14.02 8.25
C ALA A 113 4.55 13.28 7.04
N ARG A 114 4.45 11.94 7.01
CA ARG A 114 4.92 11.12 5.89
C ARG A 114 4.08 11.27 4.64
N ILE A 115 2.75 11.36 4.77
CA ILE A 115 1.85 11.66 3.65
C ILE A 115 2.16 13.04 3.07
N ARG A 116 2.33 14.07 3.92
CA ARG A 116 2.70 15.41 3.45
C ARG A 116 4.04 15.40 2.69
N ALA A 117 5.06 14.72 3.22
CA ALA A 117 6.36 14.59 2.56
C ALA A 117 6.30 13.79 1.25
N ALA A 118 5.41 12.80 1.15
CA ALA A 118 5.16 12.08 -0.10
C ALA A 118 4.45 12.98 -1.12
N ALA A 119 3.46 13.76 -0.69
CA ALA A 119 2.72 14.68 -1.55
C ALA A 119 3.60 15.80 -2.15
N THR A 120 4.63 16.26 -1.44
CA THR A 120 5.60 17.23 -2.01
C THR A 120 6.42 16.65 -3.16
N ASN A 121 6.54 15.31 -3.23
CA ASN A 121 7.26 14.60 -4.27
C ASN A 121 6.33 13.60 -4.97
N ALA A 122 5.13 14.08 -5.32
CA ALA A 122 4.13 13.26 -5.97
C ALA A 122 4.70 12.65 -7.27
N PRO A 123 4.45 11.35 -7.54
CA PRO A 123 4.90 10.71 -8.76
C PRO A 123 4.43 11.45 -10.02
N ALA A 124 5.34 11.65 -10.98
CA ALA A 124 5.05 12.35 -12.23
C ALA A 124 3.89 11.72 -13.02
N TRP A 125 3.70 10.40 -12.89
CA TRP A 125 2.65 9.67 -13.58
C TRP A 125 1.23 10.11 -13.17
N ILE A 126 1.04 10.75 -12.01
CA ILE A 126 -0.28 11.21 -11.55
C ILE A 126 -0.84 12.27 -12.49
N SER A 127 0.01 13.10 -13.09
CA SER A 127 -0.41 14.17 -14.02
C SER A 127 -0.56 13.69 -15.47
N THR A 128 -0.23 12.43 -15.76
CA THR A 128 -0.17 11.88 -17.12
C THR A 128 -1.02 10.63 -17.33
N LEU A 129 -1.70 10.16 -16.28
CA LEU A 129 -2.74 9.13 -16.35
C LEU A 129 -4.05 9.75 -16.85
#